data_AF-A0AAD0UNX0-F1
#
_entry.id   AF-A0AAD0UNX0-F1
#
_cell.length_a   1.000
_cell.length_b   1.000
_cell.length_c   1.000
_cell.angle_alpha   90.00
_cell.angle_beta   90.00
_cell.angle_gamma   90.00
#
_symmetry.space_group_name_H-M   'P 1'
#
loop_
_entity.id
_entity.type
_entity.pdbx_description
1 polymer ?
#
loop_
_entity_poly.entity_id
_entity_poly.type
_entity_poly.pdbx_seq_one_letter_code
_entity_poly.pdbx_strand_id
1 'polypeptide(L)'
;MENVRNFYSSQHTRRLAKSEARNSFSLAKSKPVSRSKRLAPSDLWVPKHQIQSVKRRIVKFGSLKRAFHFLLKENRDRMHSLLKHSQSEKTIYQSPNLELIRFSFRPDSADWAELRISARYYGVSICNFFVLLLTLDENEKKSPIARFQNGQRGRENRKFETLLVQQISSSRDSISFLLILGKNTFQMIQRKSSA
;
A
#
# COMPACT_ATOMS: atom_id res chain seq x y z
N MET A 1 -56.23 -6.95 10.21
CA MET A 1 -55.00 -7.12 11.00
C MET A 1 -53.83 -7.11 10.01
N GLU A 2 -53.26 -5.94 9.75
CA GLU A 2 -52.18 -5.78 8.77
C GLU A 2 -50.86 -5.44 9.46
N ASN A 3 -49.82 -6.14 9.03
CA ASN A 3 -48.53 -6.24 9.66
C ASN A 3 -47.59 -5.18 9.05
N VAL A 4 -47.41 -4.05 9.74
CA VAL A 4 -46.60 -2.93 9.23
C VAL A 4 -45.12 -3.19 9.53
N ARG A 5 -44.36 -3.53 8.49
CA ARG A 5 -42.90 -3.66 8.53
C ARG A 5 -42.25 -2.28 8.70
N ASN A 6 -41.55 -2.09 9.82
CA ASN A 6 -40.69 -0.92 10.04
C ASN A 6 -39.49 -0.94 9.08
N PHE A 7 -39.50 -0.08 8.07
CA PHE A 7 -38.32 0.26 7.28
C PHE A 7 -37.48 1.29 8.03
N TYR A 8 -36.36 0.86 8.63
CA TYR A 8 -35.36 1.77 9.17
C TYR A 8 -34.56 2.40 8.03
N SER A 9 -34.99 3.57 7.58
CA SER A 9 -34.21 4.45 6.72
C SER A 9 -33.28 5.31 7.58
N SER A 10 -31.97 5.03 7.53
CA SER A 10 -30.96 5.88 8.18
C SER A 10 -30.68 7.10 7.31
N GLN A 11 -31.37 8.21 7.57
CA GLN A 11 -31.10 9.49 6.92
C GLN A 11 -29.98 10.25 7.64
N HIS A 12 -28.80 10.31 7.03
CA HIS A 12 -27.69 11.11 7.53
C HIS A 12 -27.87 12.56 7.08
N THR A 13 -28.46 13.42 7.92
CA THR A 13 -28.60 14.85 7.63
C THR A 13 -27.28 15.56 7.90
N ARG A 14 -26.63 16.05 6.83
CA ARG A 14 -25.46 16.92 6.91
C ARG A 14 -25.94 18.37 6.97
N ARG A 15 -25.88 19.02 8.14
CA ARG A 15 -26.10 20.47 8.24
C ARG A 15 -24.94 21.19 7.55
N LEU A 16 -25.15 21.62 6.31
CA LEU A 16 -24.34 22.65 5.67
C LEU A 16 -24.81 23.98 6.27
N ALA A 17 -23.97 24.62 7.08
CA ALA A 17 -24.26 25.95 7.60
C ALA A 17 -24.45 26.91 6.41
N LYS A 18 -25.62 27.57 6.37
CA LYS A 18 -25.89 28.69 5.48
C LYS A 18 -24.95 29.82 5.88
N SER A 19 -23.99 30.17 5.02
CA SER A 19 -23.27 31.43 5.15
C SER A 19 -24.25 32.56 4.82
N GLU A 20 -24.80 33.20 5.85
CA GLU A 20 -25.52 34.45 5.66
C GLU A 20 -24.54 35.53 5.21
N ALA A 21 -24.76 36.04 4.01
CA ALA A 21 -24.08 37.20 3.49
C ALA A 21 -24.42 38.41 4.37
N ARG A 22 -23.41 38.93 5.09
CA ARG A 22 -23.42 40.30 5.59
C ARG A 22 -22.23 41.02 5.00
N ASN A 23 -22.51 41.74 3.91
CA ASN A 23 -21.66 42.80 3.42
C ASN A 23 -21.64 43.93 4.46
N SER A 24 -20.50 44.12 5.12
CA SER A 24 -20.10 45.43 5.61
C SER A 24 -18.65 45.67 5.21
N PHE A 25 -18.50 46.57 4.25
CA PHE A 25 -17.23 47.17 3.88
C PHE A 25 -16.61 47.81 5.13
N SER A 26 -15.53 47.22 5.65
CA SER A 26 -14.55 47.94 6.43
C SER A 26 -13.17 47.60 5.87
N LEU A 27 -12.60 48.57 5.15
CA LEU A 27 -11.26 48.51 4.59
C LEU A 27 -10.25 48.72 5.72
N ALA A 28 -10.15 47.75 6.62
CA ALA A 28 -9.00 47.64 7.51
C ALA A 28 -7.89 46.94 6.72
N LYS A 29 -6.80 47.68 6.43
CA LYS A 29 -5.54 47.12 5.91
C LYS A 29 -4.99 46.08 6.89
N SER A 30 -5.50 44.85 6.79
CA SER A 30 -4.87 43.70 7.42
C SER A 30 -3.70 43.28 6.54
N LYS A 31 -2.50 43.37 7.11
CA LYS A 31 -1.28 42.81 6.52
C LYS A 31 -1.58 41.38 6.05
N PRO A 32 -1.15 40.93 4.85
CA PRO A 32 -1.34 39.55 4.44
C PRO A 32 -0.46 38.69 5.35
N VAL A 33 -1.06 38.15 6.42
CA VAL A 33 -0.44 37.11 7.22
C VAL A 33 -0.45 35.87 6.34
N SER A 34 0.60 35.69 5.55
CA SER A 34 0.90 34.44 4.85
C SER A 34 1.33 33.39 5.89
N ARG A 35 0.44 33.08 6.83
CA ARG A 35 0.49 31.82 7.56
C ARG A 35 0.14 30.75 6.54
N SER A 36 1.12 30.35 5.72
CA SER A 36 1.19 29.01 5.18
C SER A 36 0.95 28.10 6.38
N LYS A 37 -0.28 27.59 6.51
CA LYS A 37 -0.66 26.67 7.58
C LYS A 37 0.26 25.48 7.38
N ARG A 38 1.34 25.41 8.18
CA ARG A 38 2.28 24.29 8.12
C ARG A 38 1.47 23.05 8.48
N LEU A 39 1.09 22.28 7.47
CA LEU A 39 0.34 21.04 7.67
C LEU A 39 1.12 20.14 8.65
N ALA A 40 0.41 19.56 9.61
CA ALA A 40 1.00 18.64 10.57
C ALA A 40 1.66 17.47 9.83
N PRO A 41 2.80 16.95 10.32
CA PRO A 41 3.41 15.78 9.73
C PRO A 41 2.48 14.57 9.83
N SER A 42 2.62 13.65 8.88
CA SER A 42 1.99 12.33 8.91
C SER A 42 2.95 11.33 9.54
N ASP A 43 2.41 10.46 10.38
CA ASP A 43 3.16 9.42 11.06
C ASP A 43 2.84 8.04 10.46
N LEU A 44 3.89 7.27 10.16
CA LEU A 44 3.79 5.87 9.78
C LEU A 44 4.50 5.01 10.82
N TRP A 45 3.83 3.98 11.29
CA TRP A 45 4.39 3.02 12.24
C TRP A 45 4.88 1.78 11.50
N VAL A 46 6.15 1.44 11.68
CA VAL A 46 6.82 0.36 10.94
C VAL A 46 7.40 -0.66 11.92
N PRO A 47 7.14 -1.96 11.73
CA PRO A 47 7.75 -3.01 12.52
C PRO A 47 9.27 -3.00 12.44
N LYS A 48 9.94 -3.30 13.56
CA LYS A 48 11.39 -3.23 13.69
C LYS A 48 12.15 -4.03 12.63
N HIS A 49 11.65 -5.19 12.25
CA HIS A 49 12.26 -6.04 11.23
C HIS A 49 12.27 -5.41 9.82
N GLN A 50 11.42 -4.41 9.55
CA GLN A 50 11.33 -3.72 8.24
C GLN A 50 12.03 -2.37 8.21
N ILE A 51 12.64 -1.94 9.32
CA ILE A 51 13.34 -0.65 9.40
C ILE A 51 14.46 -0.57 8.36
N GLN A 52 15.19 -1.66 8.14
CA GLN A 52 16.30 -1.64 7.19
C GLN A 52 15.84 -1.46 5.75
N SER A 53 14.63 -1.92 5.41
CA SER A 53 13.99 -1.68 4.12
C SER A 53 13.71 -0.18 3.94
N VAL A 54 13.16 0.47 4.97
CA VAL A 54 12.90 1.91 4.96
C VAL A 54 14.21 2.70 4.90
N LYS A 55 15.20 2.39 5.74
CA LYS A 55 16.50 3.07 5.76
C LYS A 55 17.21 2.97 4.41
N ARG A 56 17.26 1.78 3.80
CA ARG A 56 17.83 1.61 2.44
C ARG A 56 17.16 2.49 1.40
N ARG A 57 15.83 2.62 1.46
CA ARG A 57 15.09 3.51 0.55
C ARG A 57 15.35 4.99 0.84
N ILE A 58 15.41 5.40 2.10
CA ILE A 58 15.75 6.78 2.47
C ILE A 58 17.14 7.13 1.95
N VAL A 59 18.13 6.25 2.10
CA VAL A 59 19.48 6.45 1.55
C VAL A 59 19.43 6.55 0.02
N LYS A 60 18.70 5.64 -0.66
CA LYS A 60 18.59 5.63 -2.13
C LYS A 60 17.94 6.91 -2.70
N PHE A 61 16.89 7.41 -2.07
CA PHE A 61 16.08 8.52 -2.60
C PHE A 61 16.30 9.85 -1.88
N GLY A 62 17.17 9.88 -0.87
CA GLY A 62 17.56 11.05 -0.06
C GLY A 62 16.58 11.43 1.06
N SER A 63 15.30 11.10 0.96
CA SER A 63 14.33 11.40 2.01
C SER A 63 13.17 10.41 2.06
N LEU A 64 12.51 10.30 3.21
CA LEU A 64 11.32 9.45 3.35
C LEU A 64 10.18 9.90 2.43
N LYS A 65 10.03 11.21 2.20
CA LYS A 65 9.04 11.75 1.25
C LYS A 65 9.26 11.20 -0.17
N ARG A 66 10.49 11.28 -0.68
CA ARG A 66 10.81 10.77 -2.03
C ARG A 66 10.76 9.25 -2.07
N ALA A 67 11.29 8.58 -1.05
CA ALA A 67 11.21 7.12 -0.92
C ALA A 67 9.76 6.61 -0.95
N PHE A 68 8.85 7.31 -0.28
CA PHE A 68 7.42 7.03 -0.25
C PHE A 68 6.77 7.21 -1.62
N HIS A 69 7.04 8.34 -2.30
CA HIS A 69 6.55 8.60 -3.66
C HIS A 69 6.92 7.47 -4.63
N PHE A 70 8.22 7.11 -4.66
CA PHE A 70 8.69 6.04 -5.53
C PHE A 70 8.15 4.68 -5.11
N LEU A 71 8.01 4.41 -3.81
CA LEU A 71 7.43 3.16 -3.34
C LEU A 71 5.98 2.97 -3.84
N LEU A 72 5.16 4.02 -3.82
CA LEU A 72 3.82 3.96 -4.40
C LEU A 72 3.88 3.76 -5.91
N LYS A 73 4.61 4.64 -6.60
CA LYS A 73 4.73 4.62 -8.07
C LYS A 73 5.19 3.26 -8.62
N GLU A 74 6.21 2.65 -8.01
CA GLU A 74 6.77 1.35 -8.41
C GLU A 74 5.81 0.17 -8.16
N ASN A 75 4.86 0.32 -7.22
CA ASN A 75 3.94 -0.76 -6.86
C ASN A 75 2.54 -0.62 -7.49
N ARG A 76 2.16 0.54 -8.05
CA ARG A 76 0.80 0.81 -8.60
C ARG A 76 0.22 -0.36 -9.41
N ASP A 77 0.94 -0.81 -10.43
CA ASP A 77 0.46 -1.88 -11.33
C ASP A 77 0.45 -3.26 -10.68
N ARG A 78 1.31 -3.46 -9.68
CA ARG A 78 1.53 -4.76 -9.01
C ARG A 78 0.51 -5.01 -7.90
N MET A 79 -0.03 -3.95 -7.31
CA MET A 79 -0.94 -4.09 -6.17
C MET A 79 -2.16 -4.92 -6.56
N HIS A 80 -2.73 -4.64 -7.73
CA HIS A 80 -3.95 -5.31 -8.19
C HIS A 80 -3.76 -6.79 -8.51
N SER A 81 -2.55 -7.22 -8.87
CA SER A 81 -2.25 -8.63 -9.14
C SER A 81 -1.87 -9.41 -7.89
N LEU A 82 -1.25 -8.75 -6.91
CA LEU A 82 -0.69 -9.40 -5.71
C LEU A 82 -1.61 -9.34 -4.50
N LEU A 83 -2.47 -8.33 -4.42
CA LEU A 83 -3.36 -8.12 -3.29
C LEU A 83 -4.81 -8.33 -3.73
N LYS A 84 -5.55 -9.12 -2.95
CA LYS A 84 -6.99 -9.26 -3.12
C LYS A 84 -7.68 -8.06 -2.49
N HIS A 85 -8.67 -7.51 -3.17
CA HIS A 85 -9.53 -6.50 -2.57
C HIS A 85 -10.18 -7.07 -1.30
N SER A 86 -10.43 -6.21 -0.30
CA SER A 86 -11.16 -6.67 0.88
C SER A 86 -12.62 -6.91 0.51
N GLN A 87 -13.20 -7.99 1.05
CA GLN A 87 -14.65 -8.19 1.09
C GLN A 87 -15.24 -7.79 2.45
N SER A 88 -14.37 -7.50 3.43
CA SER A 88 -14.78 -7.08 4.77
C SER A 88 -14.81 -5.57 4.88
N GLU A 89 -15.83 -5.07 5.58
CA GLU A 89 -15.91 -3.67 6.01
C GLU A 89 -14.91 -3.33 7.13
N LYS A 90 -14.44 -4.35 7.88
CA LYS A 90 -13.50 -4.14 8.99
C LYS A 90 -12.09 -3.86 8.47
N THR A 91 -11.47 -2.81 9.01
CA THR A 91 -10.08 -2.45 8.72
C THR A 91 -9.13 -3.35 9.49
N ILE A 92 -8.22 -4.02 8.79
CA ILE A 92 -7.19 -4.87 9.38
C ILE A 92 -5.97 -4.02 9.73
N TYR A 93 -5.70 -3.93 11.03
CA TYR A 93 -4.51 -3.27 11.57
C TYR A 93 -3.29 -4.20 11.56
N GLN A 94 -2.13 -3.65 11.88
CA GLN A 94 -0.92 -4.44 12.09
C GLN A 94 -1.15 -5.44 13.25
N SER A 95 -0.50 -6.59 13.20
CA SER A 95 -0.61 -7.61 14.25
C SER A 95 -0.26 -7.03 15.62
N PRO A 96 -0.94 -7.48 16.69
CA PRO A 96 -0.57 -7.09 18.05
C PRO A 96 0.84 -7.57 18.38
N ASN A 97 1.50 -6.90 19.33
CA ASN A 97 2.83 -7.23 19.86
C ASN A 97 4.01 -7.05 18.88
N LEU A 98 3.86 -6.19 17.87
CA LEU A 98 4.98 -5.76 17.05
C LEU A 98 5.71 -4.59 17.72
N GLU A 99 7.04 -4.65 17.76
CA GLU A 99 7.86 -3.49 18.08
C GLU A 99 7.78 -2.49 16.93
N LEU A 100 6.95 -1.45 17.09
CA LEU A 100 6.71 -0.43 16.07
C LEU A 100 7.57 0.80 16.30
N ILE A 101 8.23 1.28 15.24
CA ILE A 101 8.96 2.54 15.23
C ILE A 101 8.22 3.57 14.41
N ARG A 102 8.11 4.78 14.96
CA ARG A 102 7.43 5.91 14.33
C ARG A 102 8.33 6.61 13.32
N PHE A 103 7.84 6.77 12.11
CA PHE A 103 8.44 7.60 11.07
C PHE A 103 7.53 8.79 10.77
N SER A 104 7.99 9.98 11.12
CA SER A 104 7.25 11.23 10.91
C SER A 104 7.77 11.95 9.68
N PHE A 105 6.90 12.31 8.72
CA PHE A 105 7.27 13.03 7.52
C PHE A 105 6.08 13.76 6.88
N ARG A 106 6.33 14.52 5.80
CA ARG A 106 5.28 15.25 5.07
C ARG A 106 5.18 14.69 3.64
N PRO A 107 4.27 13.74 3.38
CA PRO A 107 4.03 13.24 2.03
C PRO A 107 3.40 14.32 1.14
N ASP A 108 3.51 14.17 -0.18
CA ASP A 108 2.70 14.96 -1.10
C ASP A 108 1.22 14.60 -0.94
N SER A 109 0.33 15.58 -1.14
CA SER A 109 -1.11 15.41 -0.93
C SER A 109 -1.70 14.32 -1.83
N ALA A 110 -1.25 14.25 -3.09
CA ALA A 110 -1.66 13.24 -4.04
C ALA A 110 -1.24 11.83 -3.59
N ASP A 111 0.04 11.63 -3.25
CA ASP A 111 0.55 10.35 -2.79
C ASP A 111 -0.13 9.89 -1.49
N TRP A 112 -0.40 10.83 -0.57
CA TRP A 112 -1.08 10.52 0.68
C TRP A 112 -2.55 10.15 0.48
N ALA A 113 -3.22 10.81 -0.46
CA ALA A 113 -4.59 10.47 -0.85
C ALA A 113 -4.64 9.09 -1.51
N GLU A 114 -3.71 8.80 -2.41
CA GLU A 114 -3.56 7.49 -3.06
C GLU A 114 -3.39 6.38 -2.02
N LEU A 115 -2.42 6.52 -1.11
CA LEU A 115 -2.19 5.56 -0.04
C LEU A 115 -3.45 5.30 0.80
N ARG A 116 -4.20 6.36 1.16
CA ARG A 116 -5.45 6.25 1.93
C ARG A 116 -6.53 5.49 1.17
N ILE A 117 -6.73 5.82 -0.11
CA ILE A 117 -7.72 5.17 -0.96
C ILE A 117 -7.37 3.70 -1.15
N SER A 118 -6.11 3.40 -1.46
CA SER A 118 -5.65 2.03 -1.66
C SER A 118 -5.73 1.22 -0.36
N ALA A 119 -5.29 1.76 0.78
CA ALA A 119 -5.41 1.08 2.08
C ALA A 119 -6.87 0.71 2.39
N ARG A 120 -7.81 1.65 2.14
CA ARG A 120 -9.25 1.40 2.28
C ARG A 120 -9.74 0.33 1.30
N TYR A 121 -9.35 0.39 0.04
CA TYR A 121 -9.73 -0.58 -0.98
C TYR A 121 -9.30 -2.01 -0.61
N TYR A 122 -8.11 -2.17 -0.04
CA TYR A 122 -7.60 -3.45 0.45
C TYR A 122 -8.02 -3.78 1.90
N GLY A 123 -8.86 -2.95 2.52
CA GLY A 123 -9.40 -3.17 3.88
C GLY A 123 -8.34 -3.21 4.99
N VAL A 124 -7.24 -2.49 4.82
CA VAL A 124 -6.13 -2.45 5.80
C VAL A 124 -5.88 -1.03 6.29
N SER A 125 -5.32 -0.89 7.49
CA SER A 125 -4.92 0.42 8.00
C SER A 125 -3.78 1.02 7.14
N ILE A 126 -3.67 2.36 7.13
CA ILE A 126 -2.64 3.07 6.35
C ILE A 126 -1.21 2.58 6.70
N CYS A 127 -0.92 2.37 7.98
CA CYS A 127 0.38 1.87 8.43
C CYS A 127 0.62 0.42 7.99
N ASN A 128 -0.40 -0.43 8.07
CA ASN A 128 -0.32 -1.82 7.60
C ASN A 128 -0.11 -1.88 6.08
N PHE A 129 -0.80 -1.01 5.33
CA PHE A 129 -0.66 -0.93 3.89
C PHE A 129 0.74 -0.46 3.46
N PHE A 130 1.32 0.53 4.15
CA PHE A 130 2.69 0.94 3.91
C PHE A 130 3.69 -0.21 4.14
N VAL A 131 3.48 -1.01 5.19
CA VAL A 131 4.26 -2.22 5.48
C VAL A 131 4.12 -3.28 4.39
N LEU A 132 2.91 -3.48 3.86
CA LEU A 132 2.68 -4.36 2.70
C LEU A 132 3.48 -3.88 1.48
N LEU A 133 3.47 -2.58 1.18
CA LEU A 133 4.25 -2.01 0.08
C LEU A 133 5.75 -2.28 0.23
N LEU A 134 6.30 -2.10 1.42
CA LEU A 134 7.71 -2.43 1.70
C LEU A 134 8.01 -3.92 1.45
N THR A 135 7.09 -4.80 1.86
CA THR A 135 7.23 -6.24 1.69
C THR A 135 7.19 -6.65 0.21
N LEU A 136 6.33 -6.02 -0.59
CA LEU A 136 6.23 -6.25 -2.03
C LEU A 136 7.51 -5.84 -2.78
N ASP A 137 8.13 -4.75 -2.34
CA ASP A 137 9.42 -4.29 -2.85
C ASP A 137 10.57 -5.26 -2.51
N GLU A 138 10.64 -5.73 -1.27
CA GLU A 138 11.70 -6.66 -0.89
C GLU A 138 11.61 -8.00 -1.61
N ASN A 139 10.40 -8.51 -1.82
CA ASN A 139 10.21 -9.77 -2.53
C ASN A 139 10.63 -9.69 -4.00
N GLU A 140 10.54 -8.52 -4.64
CA GLU A 140 11.02 -8.33 -6.00
C GLU A 140 12.55 -8.50 -6.10
N LYS A 141 13.27 -7.98 -5.11
CA LYS A 141 14.74 -8.07 -5.02
C LYS A 141 15.25 -9.46 -4.66
N LYS A 142 14.38 -10.35 -4.19
CA LYS A 142 14.71 -11.76 -3.96
C LYS A 142 14.70 -12.52 -5.28
N SER A 143 15.64 -13.46 -5.42
CA SER A 143 15.69 -14.35 -6.58
C SER A 143 14.34 -15.07 -6.77
N PRO A 144 13.95 -15.41 -8.01
CA PRO A 144 12.70 -16.13 -8.27
C PRO A 144 12.56 -17.41 -7.44
N ILE A 145 13.68 -18.10 -7.20
CA ILE A 145 13.78 -19.31 -6.38
C ILE A 145 13.45 -18.99 -4.90
N ALA A 146 14.02 -17.92 -4.35
CA ALA A 146 13.74 -17.50 -2.97
C ALA A 146 12.31 -16.99 -2.78
N ARG A 147 11.68 -16.41 -3.81
CA ARG A 147 10.25 -16.05 -3.80
C ARG A 147 9.37 -17.28 -3.76
N PHE A 148 9.66 -18.26 -4.62
CA PHE A 148 8.91 -19.51 -4.68
C PHE A 148 8.98 -20.29 -3.36
N GLN A 149 10.17 -20.46 -2.80
CA GLN A 149 10.37 -21.19 -1.53
C GLN A 149 9.59 -20.54 -0.37
N ASN A 150 9.57 -19.20 -0.29
CA ASN A 150 8.79 -18.50 0.74
C ASN A 150 7.27 -18.60 0.51
N GLY A 151 6.80 -18.61 -0.73
CA GLY A 151 5.39 -18.83 -1.06
C GLY A 151 4.91 -20.26 -0.76
N GLN A 152 5.81 -21.25 -0.79
CA GLN A 152 5.52 -22.64 -0.45
C GLN A 152 5.52 -22.90 1.07
N ARG A 153 6.23 -22.10 1.88
CA ARG A 153 6.23 -22.25 3.36
C ARG A 153 4.85 -22.12 4.00
N GLY A 154 3.90 -21.43 3.36
CA GLY A 154 2.49 -21.38 3.82
C GLY A 154 1.58 -22.44 3.18
N ARG A 155 2.12 -23.28 2.27
CA ARG A 155 1.37 -24.20 1.42
C ARG A 155 1.90 -25.62 1.59
N GLU A 156 2.20 -26.00 2.82
CA GLU A 156 3.05 -27.16 3.14
C GLU A 156 2.46 -28.56 2.85
N ASN A 157 1.30 -28.68 2.21
CA ASN A 157 0.60 -29.98 2.08
C ASN A 157 0.20 -30.40 0.66
N ARG A 158 0.73 -29.81 -0.41
CA ARG A 158 0.49 -30.32 -1.77
C ARG A 158 1.76 -30.91 -2.35
N LYS A 159 1.81 -32.26 -2.43
CA LYS A 159 2.78 -32.97 -3.27
C LYS A 159 2.49 -32.58 -4.72
N PHE A 160 3.37 -31.81 -5.33
CA PHE A 160 3.33 -31.55 -6.77
C PHE A 160 4.41 -32.42 -7.42
N GLU A 161 4.05 -33.16 -8.47
CA GLU A 161 5.02 -33.95 -9.26
C GLU A 161 5.87 -33.02 -10.14
N THR A 162 5.21 -32.08 -10.82
CA THR A 162 5.83 -31.02 -11.61
C THR A 162 5.11 -29.69 -11.40
N LEU A 163 5.86 -28.59 -11.31
CA LEU A 163 5.30 -27.25 -11.18
C LEU A 163 6.05 -26.27 -12.08
N LEU A 164 5.31 -25.60 -12.95
CA LEU A 164 5.83 -24.55 -13.82
C LEU A 164 5.43 -23.19 -13.26
N VAL A 165 6.41 -22.38 -12.88
CA VAL A 165 6.20 -20.98 -12.51
C VAL A 165 6.61 -20.11 -13.69
N GLN A 166 5.66 -19.36 -14.25
CA GLN A 166 5.96 -18.30 -15.19
C GLN A 166 6.02 -16.97 -14.45
N GLN A 167 7.11 -16.23 -14.64
CA GLN A 167 7.29 -14.89 -14.08
C GLN A 167 7.64 -13.92 -15.20
N ILE A 168 6.79 -12.90 -15.34
CA ILE A 168 6.98 -11.79 -16.28
C ILE A 168 7.61 -10.64 -15.50
N SER A 169 8.66 -10.04 -16.05
CA SER A 169 9.31 -8.84 -15.48
C SER A 169 8.36 -7.65 -15.43
N SER A 170 8.60 -6.74 -14.47
CA SER A 170 7.78 -5.52 -14.34
C SER A 170 7.91 -4.60 -15.56
N SER A 171 9.09 -4.57 -16.18
CA SER A 171 9.39 -3.90 -17.46
C SER A 171 8.77 -4.62 -18.67
N ARG A 172 8.22 -5.82 -18.50
CA ARG A 172 7.68 -6.70 -19.54
C ARG A 172 8.67 -7.05 -20.66
N ASP A 173 9.95 -6.79 -20.46
CA ASP A 173 11.04 -7.03 -21.41
C ASP A 173 11.63 -8.45 -21.30
N SER A 174 11.20 -9.21 -20.30
CA SER A 174 11.66 -10.58 -20.07
C SER A 174 10.60 -11.44 -19.42
N ILE A 175 10.58 -12.71 -19.83
CA ILE A 175 9.77 -13.78 -19.26
C ILE A 175 10.73 -14.88 -18.78
N SER A 176 10.54 -15.31 -17.55
CA SER A 176 11.28 -16.41 -16.94
C SER A 176 10.34 -17.56 -16.60
N PHE A 177 10.80 -18.76 -16.88
CA PHE A 177 10.14 -20.00 -16.55
C PHE A 177 11.00 -20.74 -15.53
N LEU A 178 10.39 -21.14 -14.42
CA LEU A 178 11.00 -22.01 -13.44
C LEU A 178 10.23 -23.33 -13.46
N LEU A 179 10.88 -24.38 -13.93
CA LEU A 179 10.36 -25.74 -13.86
C LEU A 179 10.89 -26.38 -12.57
N ILE A 180 9.98 -26.95 -11.80
CA ILE A 180 10.27 -27.61 -10.53
C ILE A 180 9.81 -29.06 -10.65
N LEU A 181 10.77 -29.97 -10.56
CA LEU A 181 10.53 -31.42 -10.58
C LEU A 181 10.75 -31.96 -9.16
N GLY A 182 9.70 -32.45 -8.52
CA GLY A 182 9.77 -32.96 -7.15
C GLY A 182 10.25 -31.94 -6.12
N LYS A 183 10.93 -32.40 -5.06
CA LYS A 183 11.30 -31.53 -3.92
C LYS A 183 12.52 -30.62 -4.18
N ASN A 184 13.47 -30.99 -5.05
CA ASN A 184 14.80 -30.37 -5.04
C ASN A 184 15.41 -30.03 -6.42
N THR A 185 14.70 -30.17 -7.54
CA THR A 185 15.26 -29.90 -8.88
C THR A 185 14.65 -28.66 -9.49
N PHE A 186 15.47 -27.62 -9.71
CA PHE A 186 15.07 -26.34 -10.28
C PHE A 186 15.77 -26.11 -11.61
N GLN A 187 15.01 -25.90 -12.68
CA GLN A 187 15.53 -25.43 -13.96
C GLN A 187 14.94 -24.07 -14.26
N MET A 188 15.79 -23.06 -14.39
CA MET A 188 15.40 -21.69 -14.71
C MET A 188 15.77 -21.37 -16.16
N ILE A 189 14.76 -21.04 -16.96
CA ILE A 189 14.93 -20.59 -18.33
C ILE A 189 14.49 -19.14 -18.40
N GLN A 190 15.39 -18.25 -18.78
CA GLN A 190 15.09 -16.83 -18.96
C GLN A 190 15.12 -16.50 -20.45
N ARG A 191 14.02 -15.95 -20.96
CA ARG A 191 13.94 -15.40 -22.30
C ARG A 191 13.78 -13.88 -22.21
N LYS A 192 14.71 -13.15 -22.86
CA LYS A 192 14.51 -11.74 -23.15
C LYS A 192 13.53 -11.63 -24.32
N SER A 193 12.62 -10.68 -24.24
CA SER A 193 11.77 -10.29 -25.36
C SER A 193 12.69 -9.62 -26.39
N SER A 194 12.95 -10.29 -27.50
CA SER A 194 13.53 -9.65 -28.68
C SER A 194 12.40 -8.84 -29.33
N ALA A 195 12.49 -7.51 -29.22
CA ALA A 195 11.78 -6.62 -30.12
C ALA A 195 12.57 -6.50 -31.43
#